data_AF-A0A9P5QYL6-F1
#
_entry.id   AF-A0A9P5QYL6-F1
#
_cell.length_a   1.000
_cell.length_b   1.000
_cell.length_c   1.000
_cell.angle_alpha   90.00
_cell.angle_beta   90.00
_cell.angle_gamma   90.00
#
_symmetry.space_group_name_H-M   'P 1'
#
loop_
_entity.id
_entity.type
_entity.pdbx_description
1 polymer ?
#
loop_
_entity_poly.entity_id
_entity_poly.type
_entity_poly.pdbx_seq_one_letter_code
_entity_poly.pdbx_strand_id
1 'polypeptide(L)'
;MVKIRTLALLSLASTALAAPGWWEQWTLNKVKHTIRDSVLSHVNHFTSSGDDSLRLVQTAEDKAPVWMTEEQRMELLRKNVGYMDITDHQEFEPSLRSLTHQPLPKKAAQQAKVARYVNSLSTANMEVALKEFTSFNNRYYRSKTGHQSAQWLYRQISDLIE
;
A
#
# COMPACT_ATOMS: atom_id res chain seq x y z
N MET A 1 79.71 35.55 4.39
CA MET A 1 78.27 35.68 4.08
C MET A 1 77.58 34.41 4.53
N VAL A 2 76.85 34.44 5.64
CA VAL A 2 76.11 33.31 6.21
C VAL A 2 74.74 33.83 6.61
N LYS A 3 73.67 33.13 6.24
CA LYS A 3 72.33 33.35 6.79
C LYS A 3 71.72 32.01 7.14
N ILE A 4 71.39 31.87 8.42
CA ILE A 4 70.56 30.80 9.00
C ILE A 4 69.14 31.36 9.11
N ARG A 5 68.11 30.60 8.70
CA ARG A 5 66.79 30.57 9.34
C ARG A 5 66.11 29.21 9.11
N THR A 6 65.43 28.76 10.15
CA THR A 6 64.87 27.43 10.41
C THR A 6 63.39 27.30 10.06
N LEU A 7 62.99 26.03 9.79
CA LEU A 7 61.71 25.34 10.10
C LEU A 7 60.38 25.76 9.44
N ALA A 8 59.75 24.82 8.71
CA ALA A 8 58.39 24.30 8.98
C ALA A 8 58.01 23.13 8.03
N LEU A 9 57.49 22.04 8.60
CA LEU A 9 56.86 20.89 7.94
C LEU A 9 55.44 21.23 7.46
N LEU A 10 55.06 20.87 6.23
CA LEU A 10 53.65 20.67 5.84
C LEU A 10 53.53 19.79 4.57
N SER A 11 52.93 18.61 4.79
CA SER A 11 52.22 17.71 3.85
C SER A 11 52.75 17.52 2.42
N LEU A 12 53.29 16.32 2.17
CA LEU A 12 53.17 15.68 0.86
C LEU A 12 51.69 15.43 0.56
N ALA A 13 51.10 16.24 -0.32
CA ALA A 13 49.95 15.84 -1.11
C ALA A 13 50.41 15.84 -2.57
N SER A 14 50.75 14.65 -3.07
CA SER A 14 51.09 14.44 -4.47
C SER A 14 49.97 14.95 -5.36
N THR A 15 50.28 15.94 -6.19
CA THR A 15 49.54 16.27 -7.39
C THR A 15 49.67 15.09 -8.37
N ALA A 16 48.72 14.17 -8.35
CA ALA A 16 48.52 13.26 -9.48
C ALA A 16 47.72 14.03 -10.55
N LEU A 17 48.45 14.69 -11.44
CA LEU A 17 47.92 15.15 -12.71
C LEU A 17 47.47 13.92 -13.51
N ALA A 18 46.21 13.97 -13.93
CA ALA A 18 45.54 12.94 -14.70
C ALA A 18 46.32 12.57 -15.98
N ALA A 19 46.55 11.27 -16.15
CA ALA A 19 46.50 10.62 -17.46
C ALA A 19 45.95 9.20 -17.22
N PRO A 20 44.64 8.98 -17.39
CA PRO A 20 44.09 7.63 -17.35
C PRO A 20 44.76 6.84 -18.47
N GLY A 21 45.46 5.76 -18.10
CA GLY A 21 45.90 4.78 -19.07
C GLY A 21 44.71 4.30 -19.88
N TRP A 22 44.97 3.95 -21.14
CA TRP A 22 44.07 3.39 -22.16
C TRP A 22 43.29 2.11 -21.77
N TRP A 23 43.15 1.85 -20.47
CA TRP A 23 42.31 0.83 -19.87
C TRP A 23 41.17 1.43 -19.00
N GLU A 24 41.22 2.73 -18.65
CA GLU A 24 40.17 3.45 -17.89
C GLU A 24 39.03 3.98 -18.78
N GLN A 25 39.14 3.90 -20.12
CA GLN A 25 38.05 4.29 -21.03
C GLN A 25 36.93 3.23 -21.11
N TRP A 26 37.23 1.98 -20.76
CA TRP A 26 36.26 0.89 -20.73
C TRP A 26 35.38 0.89 -19.48
N THR A 27 35.90 1.40 -18.36
CA THR A 27 35.15 1.45 -17.09
C THR A 27 34.17 2.62 -17.07
N LEU A 28 34.54 3.80 -17.60
CA LEU A 28 33.68 4.98 -17.55
C LEU A 28 32.50 4.94 -18.52
N ASN A 29 32.62 4.29 -19.69
CA ASN A 29 31.49 4.16 -20.61
C ASN A 29 30.49 3.07 -20.21
N LYS A 30 30.95 1.99 -19.55
CA LYS A 30 30.03 1.04 -18.90
C LYS A 30 29.35 1.65 -17.68
N VAL A 31 30.04 2.49 -16.91
CA VAL A 31 29.46 3.11 -15.71
C VAL A 31 28.46 4.21 -16.05
N LYS A 32 28.64 4.98 -17.13
CA LYS A 32 27.67 6.04 -17.50
C LYS A 32 26.34 5.50 -18.05
N HIS A 33 26.37 4.38 -18.77
CA HIS A 33 25.15 3.66 -19.17
C HIS A 33 24.57 2.86 -18.00
N THR A 34 25.38 2.19 -17.19
CA THR A 34 24.86 1.38 -16.07
C THR A 34 24.28 2.24 -14.94
N ILE A 35 24.85 3.41 -14.62
CA ILE A 35 24.31 4.26 -13.54
C ILE A 35 23.10 5.07 -14.02
N ARG A 36 23.04 5.52 -15.28
CA ARG A 36 21.81 6.12 -15.81
C ARG A 36 20.71 5.08 -15.96
N ASP A 37 21.01 3.89 -16.48
CA ASP A 37 19.99 2.88 -16.69
C ASP A 37 19.61 2.15 -15.38
N SER A 38 20.49 2.05 -14.37
CA SER A 38 20.11 1.48 -13.06
C SER A 38 19.41 2.49 -12.16
N VAL A 39 19.79 3.77 -12.16
CA VAL A 39 19.03 4.78 -11.40
C VAL A 39 17.69 5.09 -12.10
N LEU A 40 17.62 5.04 -13.44
CA LEU A 40 16.33 5.17 -14.16
C LEU A 40 15.49 3.88 -14.15
N SER A 41 16.07 2.68 -13.99
CA SER A 41 15.28 1.44 -13.82
C SER A 41 14.88 1.14 -12.37
N HIS A 42 15.64 1.58 -11.37
CA HIS A 42 15.24 1.50 -9.96
C HIS A 42 14.31 2.66 -9.55
N VAL A 43 14.21 3.72 -10.36
CA VAL A 43 13.14 4.73 -10.23
C VAL A 43 11.87 4.32 -11.01
N ASN A 44 11.97 3.34 -11.92
CA ASN A 44 10.84 2.81 -12.68
C ASN A 44 10.29 1.45 -12.18
N HIS A 45 10.63 1.05 -10.94
CA HIS A 45 10.00 -0.09 -10.26
C HIS A 45 9.44 0.26 -8.86
N PHE A 46 9.06 1.53 -8.70
CA PHE A 46 7.99 1.94 -7.79
C PHE A 46 7.11 2.93 -8.55
N THR A 47 6.72 2.56 -9.78
CA THR A 47 5.46 3.09 -10.28
C THR A 47 4.42 2.38 -9.43
N SER A 48 3.98 3.09 -8.38
CA SER A 48 2.59 3.00 -7.94
C SER A 48 1.77 2.87 -9.22
N SER A 49 1.33 1.65 -9.54
CA SER A 49 0.24 1.42 -10.48
C SER A 49 -1.05 1.88 -9.80
N GLY A 50 -1.00 3.07 -9.19
CA GLY A 50 -2.12 3.87 -8.82
C GLY A 50 -2.73 4.23 -10.16
N ASP A 51 -3.77 3.49 -10.49
CA ASP A 51 -4.70 3.86 -11.54
C ASP A 51 -4.94 5.37 -11.39
N ASP A 52 -4.53 6.12 -12.41
CA ASP A 52 -4.71 7.56 -12.48
C ASP A 52 -6.19 7.92 -12.65
N SER A 53 -7.08 6.91 -12.62
CA SER A 53 -8.52 7.11 -12.55
C SER A 53 -8.91 7.91 -11.31
N LEU A 54 -9.44 9.09 -11.61
CA LEU A 54 -10.12 9.91 -10.63
C LEU A 54 -11.37 9.17 -10.16
N ARG A 55 -11.57 9.16 -8.84
CA ARG A 55 -12.79 8.67 -8.20
C ARG A 55 -13.48 9.82 -7.49
N LEU A 56 -14.81 9.86 -7.54
CA LEU A 56 -15.61 10.86 -6.86
C LEU A 56 -15.76 10.47 -5.39
N VAL A 57 -15.21 11.30 -4.50
CA VAL A 57 -15.11 11.01 -3.08
C VAL A 57 -15.87 12.04 -2.27
N GLN A 58 -16.74 11.57 -1.38
CA GLN A 58 -17.45 12.39 -0.42
C GLN A 58 -16.87 12.19 0.99
N THR A 59 -16.47 13.28 1.64
CA THR A 59 -15.86 13.24 2.99
C THR A 59 -16.87 13.48 4.11
N ALA A 60 -17.96 14.19 3.81
CA ALA A 60 -19.05 14.47 4.73
C ALA A 60 -20.33 14.73 3.93
N GLU A 61 -21.48 14.57 4.58
CA GLU A 61 -22.80 14.79 3.97
C GLU A 61 -23.01 16.25 3.51
N ASP A 62 -22.47 17.20 4.26
CA ASP A 62 -22.56 18.64 4.02
C ASP A 62 -21.52 19.18 3.01
N LYS A 63 -20.58 18.33 2.56
CA LYS A 63 -19.52 18.72 1.64
C LYS A 63 -19.77 18.14 0.25
N ALA A 64 -19.59 19.00 -0.75
CA ALA A 64 -19.63 18.58 -2.14
C ALA A 64 -18.58 17.46 -2.40
N PRO A 65 -18.94 16.40 -3.13
CA PRO A 65 -17.99 15.37 -3.53
C PRO A 65 -16.87 15.94 -4.41
N VAL A 66 -15.66 15.40 -4.26
CA VAL A 66 -14.47 15.88 -4.96
C VAL A 66 -13.83 14.71 -5.70
N TRP A 67 -13.44 14.93 -6.96
CA TRP A 67 -12.65 13.97 -7.72
C TRP A 67 -11.24 13.89 -7.15
N MET A 68 -10.83 12.70 -6.73
CA MET A 68 -9.54 12.46 -6.09
C MET A 68 -8.79 11.28 -6.71
N THR A 69 -7.47 11.38 -6.77
CA THR A 69 -6.58 10.27 -7.14
C THR A 69 -6.44 9.26 -6.00
N GLU A 70 -5.89 8.08 -6.28
CA GLU A 70 -5.63 7.07 -5.24
C GLU A 70 -4.73 7.61 -4.13
N GLU A 71 -3.65 8.31 -4.48
CA GLU A 71 -2.71 8.85 -3.49
C GLU A 71 -3.36 9.84 -2.52
N GLN A 72 -4.26 10.69 -3.04
CA GLN A 72 -5.04 11.63 -2.23
C GLN A 72 -6.00 10.90 -1.29
N ARG A 73 -6.68 9.85 -1.76
CA ARG A 73 -7.53 9.00 -0.91
C ARG A 73 -6.72 8.30 0.18
N MET A 74 -5.55 7.77 -0.17
CA MET A 74 -4.63 7.16 0.79
C MET A 74 -4.11 8.17 1.82
N GLU A 75 -3.94 9.44 1.44
CA GLU A 75 -3.61 10.52 2.36
C GLU A 75 -4.75 10.82 3.34
N LEU A 76 -6.00 10.80 2.89
CA LEU A 76 -7.15 10.89 3.79
C LEU A 76 -7.15 9.76 4.81
N LEU A 77 -6.89 8.51 4.39
CA LEU A 77 -6.76 7.37 5.31
C LEU A 77 -5.63 7.59 6.32
N ARG A 78 -4.45 8.04 5.88
CA ARG A 78 -3.30 8.33 6.78
C ARG A 78 -3.62 9.44 7.79
N LYS A 79 -4.44 10.42 7.39
CA LYS A 79 -4.95 11.49 8.26
C LYS A 79 -6.15 11.07 9.10
N ASN A 80 -6.58 9.81 9.02
CA ASN A 80 -7.76 9.29 9.69
C ASN A 80 -9.04 10.08 9.36
N VAL A 81 -9.14 10.57 8.12
CA VAL A 81 -10.34 11.23 7.59
C VAL A 81 -11.15 10.17 6.84
N GLY A 82 -12.33 9.87 7.37
CA GLY A 82 -13.28 8.97 6.71
C GLY A 82 -13.79 9.59 5.40
N TYR A 83 -14.01 8.74 4.40
CA TYR A 83 -14.62 9.14 3.13
C TYR A 83 -15.37 7.96 2.52
N MET A 84 -16.28 8.27 1.60
CA MET A 84 -17.01 7.31 0.78
C MET A 84 -16.69 7.58 -0.69
N ASP A 85 -16.38 6.53 -1.45
CA ASP A 85 -16.30 6.58 -2.90
C ASP A 85 -17.71 6.41 -3.47
N ILE A 86 -18.20 7.43 -4.19
CA ILE A 86 -19.54 7.46 -4.78
C ILE A 86 -19.48 7.46 -6.32
N THR A 87 -18.33 7.16 -6.90
CA THR A 87 -18.09 7.26 -8.35
C THR A 87 -19.15 6.53 -9.19
N ASP A 88 -19.47 5.30 -8.77
CA ASP A 88 -20.36 4.39 -9.48
C ASP A 88 -21.82 4.48 -8.96
N HIS A 89 -22.11 5.40 -8.04
CA HIS A 89 -23.37 5.53 -7.32
C HIS A 89 -23.77 7.01 -7.11
N GLN A 90 -23.63 7.85 -8.13
CA GLN A 90 -23.87 9.30 -8.02
C GLN A 90 -25.35 9.65 -7.93
N GLU A 91 -26.18 8.84 -8.59
CA GLU A 91 -27.64 8.90 -8.55
C GLU A 91 -28.22 8.32 -7.25
N PHE A 92 -27.38 7.86 -6.32
CA PHE A 92 -27.82 7.46 -5.00
C PHE A 92 -28.24 8.70 -4.21
N GLU A 93 -29.48 9.12 -4.42
CA GLU A 93 -30.20 9.90 -3.44
C GLU A 93 -30.33 9.03 -2.20
N PRO A 94 -29.72 9.38 -1.05
CA PRO A 94 -30.01 8.68 0.19
C PRO A 94 -31.50 8.85 0.39
N SER A 95 -32.26 7.80 0.04
CA SER A 95 -33.67 7.81 0.32
C SER A 95 -33.73 7.80 1.84
N LEU A 96 -33.87 8.98 2.43
CA LEU A 96 -34.53 9.18 3.71
C LEU A 96 -35.99 8.78 3.50
N ARG A 97 -36.24 7.56 2.99
CA ARG A 97 -37.42 6.79 3.35
C ARG A 97 -37.37 6.89 4.84
N SER A 98 -38.27 7.70 5.39
CA SER A 98 -38.65 7.70 6.78
C SER A 98 -38.54 6.25 7.20
N LEU A 99 -37.42 5.89 7.86
CA LEU A 99 -37.31 4.64 8.55
C LEU A 99 -38.32 4.86 9.65
N THR A 100 -39.60 4.54 9.36
CA THR A 100 -40.66 4.43 10.34
C THR A 100 -39.99 3.72 11.47
N HIS A 101 -39.79 4.41 12.59
CA HIS A 101 -38.83 4.04 13.61
C HIS A 101 -39.31 2.72 14.20
N GLN A 102 -38.96 1.61 13.55
CA GLN A 102 -39.43 0.29 13.93
C GLN A 102 -38.84 0.07 15.31
N PRO A 103 -39.67 -0.24 16.31
CA PRO A 103 -39.16 -0.42 17.65
C PRO A 103 -38.11 -1.52 17.61
N LEU A 104 -36.90 -1.19 18.07
CA LEU A 104 -35.83 -2.18 18.17
C LEU A 104 -36.33 -3.36 19.02
N PRO A 105 -36.04 -4.61 18.61
CA PRO A 105 -36.45 -5.77 19.37
C PRO A 105 -35.84 -5.72 20.77
N LYS A 106 -36.69 -5.71 21.81
CA LYS A 106 -36.25 -5.61 23.22
C LYS A 106 -35.76 -6.93 23.80
N LYS A 107 -36.00 -8.05 23.09
CA LYS A 107 -35.64 -9.40 23.53
C LYS A 107 -35.16 -10.20 22.33
N ALA A 108 -34.18 -11.06 22.54
CA ALA A 108 -33.86 -12.10 21.57
C ALA A 108 -35.04 -13.08 21.47
N ALA A 109 -35.31 -13.61 20.28
CA ALA A 109 -36.44 -14.51 20.03
C ALA A 109 -36.01 -15.97 19.74
N GLN A 110 -34.73 -16.20 19.42
CA GLN A 110 -34.22 -17.49 18.92
C GLN A 110 -33.16 -18.10 19.84
N GLN A 111 -33.15 -17.76 21.15
CA GLN A 111 -32.14 -18.22 22.11
C GLN A 111 -32.01 -19.74 22.12
N ALA A 112 -33.13 -20.46 22.12
CA ALA A 112 -33.14 -21.92 22.14
C ALA A 112 -32.53 -22.56 20.87
N LYS A 113 -32.64 -21.90 19.71
CA LYS A 113 -31.99 -22.36 18.47
C LYS A 113 -30.50 -22.06 18.50
N VAL A 114 -30.13 -20.82 18.88
CA VAL A 114 -28.73 -20.37 18.95
C VAL A 114 -27.92 -21.17 19.97
N ALA A 115 -28.51 -21.48 21.13
CA ALA A 115 -27.86 -22.25 22.20
C ALA A 115 -27.31 -23.62 21.74
N ARG A 116 -27.91 -24.23 20.71
CA ARG A 116 -27.44 -25.51 20.15
C ARG A 116 -26.12 -25.37 19.40
N TYR A 117 -25.86 -24.22 18.79
CA TYR A 117 -24.68 -23.98 17.95
C TYR A 117 -23.53 -23.31 18.72
N VAL A 118 -23.83 -22.54 19.77
CA VAL A 118 -22.80 -21.84 20.55
C VAL A 118 -21.77 -22.82 21.12
N ASN A 119 -22.23 -23.99 21.60
CA ASN A 119 -21.34 -25.02 22.15
C ASN A 119 -20.54 -25.78 21.09
N SER A 120 -20.93 -25.69 19.80
CA SER A 120 -20.21 -26.34 18.70
C SER A 120 -19.22 -25.40 18.00
N LEU A 121 -19.11 -24.14 18.42
CA LEU A 121 -18.13 -23.20 17.87
C LEU A 121 -16.71 -23.64 18.27
N SER A 122 -15.83 -23.73 17.29
CA SER A 122 -14.43 -24.10 17.48
C SER A 122 -13.52 -23.00 16.93
N THR A 123 -12.47 -22.67 17.68
CA THR A 123 -11.44 -21.71 17.24
C THR A 123 -10.46 -22.31 16.25
N ALA A 124 -10.36 -23.63 16.18
CA ALA A 124 -9.38 -24.32 15.32
C ALA A 124 -9.51 -23.91 13.85
N ASN A 125 -10.73 -23.82 13.33
CA ASN A 125 -10.97 -23.41 11.93
C ASN A 125 -10.62 -21.93 11.70
N MET A 126 -10.84 -21.08 12.71
CA MET A 126 -10.46 -19.66 12.64
C MET A 126 -8.94 -19.48 12.62
N GLU A 127 -8.21 -20.29 13.40
CA GLU A 127 -6.75 -20.29 13.42
C GLU A 127 -6.15 -20.73 12.08
N VAL A 128 -6.72 -21.76 11.43
CA VAL A 128 -6.32 -22.19 10.08
C VAL A 128 -6.49 -21.05 9.07
N ALA A 129 -7.67 -20.42 9.05
CA ALA A 129 -7.94 -19.31 8.13
C ALA A 129 -7.03 -18.10 8.40
N LEU A 130 -6.80 -17.77 9.68
CA LEU A 130 -5.93 -16.66 10.06
C LEU A 130 -4.48 -16.92 9.64
N LYS A 131 -3.98 -18.15 9.82
CA LYS A 131 -2.62 -18.52 9.41
C LYS A 131 -2.42 -18.35 7.90
N GLU A 132 -3.40 -18.76 7.09
CA GLU A 132 -3.31 -18.55 5.65
C GLU A 132 -3.38 -17.06 5.29
N PHE A 133 -4.36 -16.31 5.81
CA PHE A 133 -4.53 -14.89 5.47
C PHE A 133 -3.35 -14.01 5.88
N THR A 134 -2.64 -14.37 6.95
CA THR A 134 -1.44 -13.66 7.42
C THR A 134 -0.17 -14.08 6.68
N SER A 135 -0.20 -15.18 5.91
CA SER A 135 0.94 -15.60 5.09
C SER A 135 1.13 -14.76 3.83
N PHE A 136 0.07 -14.10 3.34
CA PHE A 136 0.15 -13.17 2.22
C PHE A 136 0.81 -11.85 2.66
N ASN A 137 1.69 -11.29 1.82
CA ASN A 137 2.34 -10.00 2.08
C ASN A 137 1.33 -8.86 2.34
N ASN A 138 0.26 -8.80 1.55
CA ASN A 138 -0.89 -7.93 1.79
C ASN A 138 -2.13 -8.50 1.10
N ARG A 139 -3.31 -7.99 1.46
CA ARG A 139 -4.60 -8.34 0.88
C ARG A 139 -5.26 -7.15 0.18
N TYR A 140 -4.44 -6.30 -0.45
CA TYR A 140 -4.93 -5.11 -1.16
C TYR A 140 -5.69 -5.51 -2.44
N TYR A 141 -6.85 -4.92 -2.70
CA TYR A 141 -7.76 -5.38 -3.76
C TYR A 141 -7.16 -5.34 -5.19
N ARG A 142 -6.13 -4.52 -5.42
CA ARG A 142 -5.40 -4.44 -6.70
C ARG A 142 -4.14 -5.32 -6.75
N SER A 143 -3.70 -5.87 -5.62
CA SER A 143 -2.49 -6.66 -5.59
C SER A 143 -2.76 -8.10 -6.04
N LYS A 144 -1.74 -8.75 -6.60
CA LYS A 144 -1.79 -10.16 -6.94
C LYS A 144 -2.12 -11.04 -5.72
N THR A 145 -1.54 -10.73 -4.56
CA THR A 145 -1.79 -11.46 -3.30
C THR A 145 -3.19 -11.21 -2.78
N GLY A 146 -3.78 -10.02 -2.99
CA GLY A 146 -5.19 -9.76 -2.70
C GLY A 146 -6.11 -10.66 -3.53
N HIS A 147 -5.90 -10.73 -4.84
CA HIS A 147 -6.64 -11.64 -5.71
C HIS A 147 -6.52 -13.11 -5.27
N GLN A 148 -5.31 -13.58 -4.98
CA GLN A 148 -5.06 -14.94 -4.51
C GLN A 148 -5.77 -15.24 -3.18
N SER A 149 -5.78 -14.30 -2.25
CA SER A 149 -6.46 -14.46 -0.95
C SER A 149 -7.99 -14.59 -1.12
N ALA A 150 -8.58 -13.83 -2.05
CA ALA A 150 -10.00 -13.92 -2.37
C ALA A 150 -10.35 -15.26 -3.03
N GLN A 151 -9.50 -15.73 -3.96
CA GLN A 151 -9.65 -17.05 -4.59
C GLN A 151 -9.55 -18.19 -3.57
N TRP A 152 -8.62 -18.09 -2.61
CA TRP A 152 -8.50 -19.07 -1.55
C TRP A 152 -9.78 -19.14 -0.72
N LEU A 153 -10.30 -18.00 -0.26
CA LEU A 153 -11.55 -17.94 0.50
C LEU A 153 -12.73 -18.50 -0.28
N TYR A 154 -12.84 -18.15 -1.57
CA TYR A 154 -13.88 -18.67 -2.45
C TYR A 154 -13.89 -20.20 -2.46
N ARG A 155 -12.71 -20.83 -2.63
CA ARG A 155 -12.60 -22.30 -2.60
C ARG A 155 -13.05 -22.89 -1.28
N GLN A 156 -12.62 -22.32 -0.14
CA GLN A 156 -13.04 -22.83 1.17
C GLN A 156 -14.56 -22.79 1.36
N ILE A 157 -15.23 -21.77 0.83
CA ILE A 157 -16.68 -21.66 0.91
C ILE A 157 -17.35 -22.64 -0.07
N SER A 158 -16.84 -22.76 -1.29
CA SER A 158 -17.34 -23.74 -2.28
C SER A 158 -17.26 -25.16 -1.74
N ASP A 159 -16.12 -25.55 -1.18
CA ASP A 159 -15.88 -26.87 -0.59
C ASP A 159 -16.78 -27.19 0.62
N LEU A 160 -17.35 -26.15 1.27
CA LEU A 160 -18.30 -26.32 2.39
C LEU A 160 -19.76 -26.45 1.94
N ILE A 161 -20.07 -25.95 0.74
CA ILE A 161 -21.43 -25.94 0.19
C ILE A 161 -21.69 -27.19 -0.67
N GLU A 162 -20.65 -27.68 -1.35
CA GLU A 162 -20.67 -28.95 -2.11
C GLU A 162 -20.60 -30.18 -1.19
#